data_AF-A0A9Q8YBJ4-F1
#
_entry.id   AF-A0A9Q8YBJ4-F1
#
_cell.length_a   1.000
_cell.length_b   1.000
_cell.length_c   1.000
_cell.angle_alpha   90.00
_cell.angle_beta   90.00
_cell.angle_gamma   90.00
#
_symmetry.space_group_name_H-M   'P 1'
#
loop_
_entity.id
_entity.type
_entity.pdbx_description
1 polymer ?
#
loop_
_entity_poly.entity_id
_entity_poly.type
_entity_poly.pdbx_seq_one_letter_code
_entity_poly.pdbx_strand_id
1 'polypeptide(L)'
;MTAPAIEHSMRRQTEAAKALLVDLRNQGADDDAELVADTIEGETNLMEAIEEAIAELDECDVLVTGLKAKEADFEARRKAIEKRAERIRALIEQAMLATDQMSMKLPTATLSLSKRAPGLIVIDEADIPAKYWVDQPRPAPKLDKKALTADLREENAAPIPGATLDNGSFSLTVRRK
;
A
#
# COMPACT_ATOMS: atom_id res chain seq x y z
N MET A 1 18.33 -3.54 17.91
CA MET A 1 19.61 -3.64 17.16
C MET A 1 19.38 -3.10 15.74
N THR A 2 20.22 -3.36 14.75
CA THR A 2 19.85 -3.08 13.34
C THR A 2 18.96 -4.21 12.81
N ALA A 3 18.05 -3.94 11.86
CA ALA A 3 17.18 -4.96 11.27
C ALA A 3 17.87 -6.29 10.84
N PRO A 4 19.10 -6.28 10.28
CA PRO A 4 19.83 -7.52 9.95
C PRO A 4 20.21 -8.36 11.19
N ALA A 5 20.45 -7.72 12.33
CA ALA A 5 20.77 -8.42 13.57
C ALA A 5 19.53 -9.09 14.17
N ILE A 6 18.37 -8.44 14.11
CA ILE A 6 17.08 -9.00 14.54
C ILE A 6 16.71 -10.21 13.67
N GLU A 7 16.83 -10.09 12.34
CA GLU A 7 16.58 -11.20 11.43
C GLU A 7 17.49 -12.41 11.73
N HIS A 8 18.77 -12.15 11.96
CA HIS A 8 19.73 -13.19 12.30
C HIS A 8 19.41 -13.87 13.64
N SER A 9 19.09 -13.08 14.67
CA SER A 9 18.70 -13.57 15.99
C SER A 9 17.44 -14.43 15.90
N MET A 10 16.38 -13.92 15.27
CA MET A 10 15.12 -14.63 15.05
C MET A 10 15.31 -15.96 14.34
N ARG A 11 16.09 -15.98 13.25
CA ARG A 11 16.38 -17.22 12.51
C ARG A 11 17.12 -18.22 13.40
N ARG A 12 18.13 -17.77 14.14
CA ARG A 12 18.92 -18.64 15.01
C ARG A 12 18.08 -19.26 16.13
N GLN A 13 17.29 -18.46 16.84
CA GLN A 13 16.47 -18.96 17.94
C GLN A 13 15.31 -19.84 17.44
N THR A 14 14.76 -19.54 16.26
CA THR A 14 13.77 -20.40 15.61
C THR A 14 14.33 -21.78 15.31
N GLU A 15 15.55 -21.87 14.76
CA GLU A 15 16.20 -23.16 14.51
C GLU A 15 16.53 -23.91 15.81
N ALA A 16 16.92 -23.20 16.87
CA ALA A 16 17.13 -23.81 18.19
C ALA A 16 15.83 -24.40 18.78
N ALA A 17 14.73 -23.63 18.74
CA ALA A 17 13.43 -24.10 19.21
C ALA A 17 12.90 -25.29 18.38
N LYS A 18 13.11 -25.29 17.05
CA LYS A 18 12.79 -26.44 16.20
C LYS A 18 13.59 -27.68 16.57
N ALA A 19 14.88 -27.54 16.86
CA ALA A 19 15.71 -28.66 17.27
C ALA A 19 15.20 -29.27 18.59
N LEU A 20 14.86 -28.43 19.57
CA LEU A 20 14.26 -28.88 20.83
C LEU A 20 12.92 -29.59 20.62
N LEU A 21 12.05 -29.08 19.74
CA LEU A 21 10.79 -29.74 19.40
C LEU A 21 11.00 -31.15 18.83
N VAL A 22 12.04 -31.34 18.01
CA VAL A 22 12.39 -32.67 17.47
C VAL A 22 12.86 -33.59 18.61
N ASP A 23 13.67 -33.09 19.53
CA ASP A 23 14.17 -33.87 20.67
C ASP A 23 13.05 -34.26 21.65
N LEU A 24 12.13 -33.35 21.96
CA LEU A 24 10.94 -33.63 22.80
C LEU A 24 10.05 -34.69 22.16
N ARG A 25 9.83 -34.61 20.85
CA ARG A 25 9.10 -35.64 20.10
C ARG A 25 9.79 -37.00 20.15
N ASN A 26 11.12 -37.04 20.04
CA ASN A 26 11.86 -38.30 20.16
C ASN A 26 11.77 -38.92 21.56
N GLN A 27 11.51 -38.11 22.58
CA GLN A 27 11.28 -38.53 23.97
C GLN A 27 9.81 -38.89 24.26
N GLY A 28 8.90 -38.66 23.30
CA GLY A 28 7.47 -38.92 23.46
C GLY A 28 6.78 -37.91 24.39
N ALA A 29 7.27 -36.68 24.43
CA ALA A 29 6.77 -35.59 25.28
C ALA A 29 6.21 -34.41 24.46
N ASP A 30 5.85 -34.63 23.19
CA ASP A 30 5.37 -33.60 22.26
C ASP A 30 3.86 -33.31 22.36
N ASP A 31 3.11 -34.13 23.09
CA ASP A 31 1.67 -33.94 23.34
C ASP A 31 1.38 -33.03 24.54
N ASP A 32 2.35 -32.84 25.43
CA ASP A 32 2.28 -31.88 26.54
C ASP A 32 2.72 -30.47 26.09
N ALA A 33 1.74 -29.67 25.70
CA ALA A 33 1.97 -28.31 25.20
C ALA A 33 2.59 -27.36 26.24
N GLU A 34 2.31 -27.56 27.53
CA GLU A 34 2.85 -26.71 28.61
C GLU A 34 4.33 -27.02 28.83
N LEU A 35 4.69 -28.30 28.92
CA LEU A 35 6.08 -28.73 28.97
C LEU A 35 6.91 -28.24 27.76
N VAL A 36 6.34 -28.35 26.56
CA VAL A 36 6.99 -27.87 25.33
C VAL A 36 7.25 -26.37 25.39
N ALA A 37 6.26 -25.58 25.83
CA ALA A 37 6.40 -24.13 25.94
C ALA A 37 7.46 -23.74 26.97
N ASP A 38 7.41 -24.31 28.18
CA ASP A 38 8.38 -24.06 29.26
C ASP A 38 9.80 -24.43 28.85
N THR A 39 9.96 -25.53 28.10
CA THR A 39 11.28 -25.95 27.60
C THR A 39 11.82 -24.97 26.56
N ILE A 40 10.98 -24.50 25.62
CA ILE A 40 11.40 -23.50 24.63
C ILE A 40 11.78 -22.18 25.32
N GLU A 41 11.01 -21.74 26.32
CA GLU A 41 11.28 -20.54 27.09
C GLU A 41 12.57 -20.66 27.92
N GLY A 42 12.81 -21.81 28.56
CA GLY A 42 13.99 -22.02 29.42
C GLY A 42 15.28 -22.28 28.65
N GLU A 43 15.22 -22.94 27.49
CA GLU A 43 16.40 -23.42 26.76
C GLU A 43 16.75 -22.58 25.52
N THR A 44 15.89 -21.65 25.11
CA THR A 44 16.16 -20.75 23.97
C THR A 44 15.95 -19.29 24.35
N ASN A 45 16.42 -18.38 23.50
CA ASN A 45 16.11 -16.96 23.63
C ASN A 45 15.06 -16.52 22.58
N LEU A 46 14.14 -17.42 22.21
CA LEU A 46 13.16 -17.14 21.16
C LEU A 46 12.19 -16.03 21.57
N MET A 47 11.78 -16.03 22.85
CA MET A 47 10.86 -15.03 23.37
C MET A 47 11.50 -13.64 23.38
N GLU A 48 12.75 -13.54 23.84
CA GLU A 48 13.54 -12.30 23.83
C GLU A 48 13.80 -11.79 22.41
N ALA A 49 14.06 -12.69 21.46
CA ALA A 49 14.20 -12.32 20.06
C ALA A 49 12.89 -11.77 19.47
N ILE A 50 11.74 -12.33 19.87
CA ILE A 50 10.41 -11.81 19.49
C ILE A 50 10.15 -10.46 20.15
N GLU A 51 10.48 -10.28 21.43
CA GLU A 51 10.35 -9.00 22.13
C GLU A 51 11.18 -7.89 21.47
N GLU A 52 12.42 -8.20 21.08
CA GLU A 52 13.25 -7.26 20.34
C GLU A 52 12.63 -6.91 18.98
N ALA A 53 12.11 -7.91 18.25
CA ALA A 53 11.43 -7.67 16.99
C ALA A 53 10.18 -6.79 17.17
N ILE A 54 9.46 -6.94 18.28
CA ILE A 54 8.32 -6.07 18.63
C ILE A 54 8.80 -4.63 18.88
N ALA A 55 9.90 -4.44 19.61
CA ALA A 55 10.48 -3.11 19.85
C ALA A 55 10.87 -2.40 18.54
N GLU A 56 11.45 -3.13 17.58
CA GLU A 56 11.74 -2.59 16.23
C GLU A 56 10.46 -2.18 15.48
N LEU A 57 9.37 -2.92 15.64
CA LEU A 57 8.09 -2.52 15.06
C LEU A 57 7.58 -1.19 15.64
N ASP A 58 7.78 -0.95 16.94
CA ASP A 58 7.40 0.31 17.57
C ASP A 58 8.28 1.47 17.07
N GLU A 59 9.59 1.25 16.91
CA GLU A 59 10.49 2.22 16.29
C GLU A 59 10.06 2.54 14.85
N CYS A 60 9.72 1.51 14.06
CA CYS A 60 9.17 1.68 12.72
C CYS A 60 7.90 2.54 12.71
N ASP A 61 6.95 2.28 13.61
CA ASP A 61 5.69 3.01 13.70
C ASP A 61 5.90 4.49 14.05
N VAL A 62 6.85 4.78 14.94
CA VAL A 62 7.28 6.16 15.28
C VAL A 62 7.90 6.85 14.06
N LEU A 63 8.81 6.17 13.36
CA LEU A 63 9.46 6.71 12.17
C LEU A 63 8.46 6.99 11.05
N VAL A 64 7.56 6.06 10.76
CA VAL A 64 6.49 6.22 9.76
C VAL A 64 5.63 7.44 10.08
N THR A 65 5.28 7.63 11.35
CA THR A 65 4.49 8.79 11.79
C THR A 65 5.24 10.11 11.56
N GLY A 66 6.51 10.17 11.95
CA GLY A 66 7.35 11.35 11.73
C GLY A 66 7.58 11.65 10.24
N LEU A 67 7.80 10.62 9.43
CA LEU A 67 7.98 10.75 7.99
C LEU A 67 6.72 11.29 7.30
N LYS A 68 5.54 10.77 7.63
CA LYS A 68 4.26 11.28 7.10
C LYS A 68 4.06 12.78 7.40
N ALA A 69 4.41 13.22 8.62
CA ALA A 69 4.35 14.63 8.97
C ALA A 69 5.30 15.48 8.10
N LYS A 70 6.53 15.00 7.87
CA LYS A 70 7.50 15.69 7.01
C LYS A 70 7.10 15.70 5.54
N GLU A 71 6.53 14.61 5.04
CA GLU A 71 5.99 14.54 3.68
C GLU A 71 4.88 15.56 3.47
N ALA A 72 3.96 15.71 4.43
CA ALA A 72 2.91 16.72 4.37
C ALA A 72 3.48 18.15 4.32
N ASP A 73 4.49 18.46 5.14
CA ASP A 73 5.19 19.75 5.12
C ASP A 73 5.85 20.01 3.75
N PHE A 74 6.52 19.02 3.19
CA PHE A 74 7.16 19.14 1.88
C PHE A 74 6.15 19.26 0.75
N GLU A 75 5.04 18.53 0.82
CA GLU A 75 3.94 18.65 -0.13
C GLU A 75 3.34 20.06 -0.12
N ALA A 76 3.11 20.63 1.07
CA ALA A 76 2.62 22.00 1.21
C ALA A 76 3.58 23.02 0.59
N ARG A 77 4.89 22.86 0.84
CA ARG A 77 5.94 23.71 0.24
C ARG A 77 5.98 23.57 -1.28
N ARG A 78 5.93 22.34 -1.80
CA ARG A 78 5.89 22.06 -3.25
C ARG A 78 4.68 22.75 -3.89
N LYS A 79 3.48 22.57 -3.33
CA LYS A 79 2.25 23.21 -3.83
C LYS A 79 2.35 24.74 -3.82
N ALA A 80 2.98 25.33 -2.80
CA ALA A 80 3.18 26.78 -2.77
C ALA A 80 4.11 27.28 -3.89
N ILE A 81 5.17 26.52 -4.20
CA ILE A 81 6.09 26.83 -5.29
C ILE A 81 5.41 26.65 -6.66
N GLU A 82 4.64 25.57 -6.83
CA GLU A 82 3.83 25.33 -8.05
C GLU A 82 2.86 26.50 -8.29
N LYS A 83 2.08 26.90 -7.28
CA LYS A 83 1.19 28.06 -7.36
C LYS A 83 1.94 29.36 -7.68
N ARG A 84 3.13 29.56 -7.12
CA ARG A 84 3.97 30.73 -7.44
C ARG A 84 4.41 30.71 -8.91
N ALA A 85 4.82 29.56 -9.43
CA ALA A 85 5.23 29.39 -10.81
C ALA A 85 4.06 29.64 -11.77
N GLU A 86 2.89 29.07 -11.48
CA GLU A 86 1.65 29.31 -12.23
C GLU A 86 1.28 30.79 -12.24
N ARG A 87 1.31 31.46 -11.09
CA ARG A 87 1.06 32.89 -10.98
C ARG A 87 2.02 33.72 -11.85
N ILE A 88 3.32 33.39 -11.84
CA ILE A 88 4.30 34.09 -12.67
C ILE A 88 4.02 33.87 -14.16
N ARG A 89 3.68 32.64 -14.57
CA ARG A 89 3.29 32.36 -15.97
C ARG A 89 2.06 33.15 -16.38
N ALA A 90 1.03 33.20 -15.53
CA ALA A 90 -0.19 33.97 -15.78
C ALA A 90 0.11 35.47 -15.88
N LEU A 91 1.00 36.01 -15.05
CA LEU A 91 1.43 37.42 -15.15
C LEU A 91 2.16 37.71 -16.48
N ILE A 92 3.03 36.80 -16.92
CA ILE A 92 3.71 36.93 -18.23
C ILE A 92 2.68 36.90 -19.37
N GLU A 93 1.75 35.95 -19.33
CA GLU A 93 0.66 35.85 -20.31
C GLU A 93 -0.19 37.13 -20.34
N GLN A 94 -0.62 37.63 -19.17
CA GLN A 94 -1.38 38.87 -19.05
C GLN A 94 -0.60 40.08 -19.61
N ALA A 95 0.69 40.20 -19.31
CA ALA A 95 1.52 41.27 -19.83
C ALA A 95 1.67 41.22 -21.35
N MET A 96 1.87 40.02 -21.91
CA MET A 96 1.95 39.81 -23.37
C MET A 96 0.61 40.13 -24.05
N LEU A 97 -0.52 39.73 -23.47
CA LEU A 97 -1.86 40.08 -23.97
C LEU A 97 -2.13 41.58 -23.90
N ALA A 98 -1.83 42.23 -22.77
CA ALA A 98 -2.06 43.67 -22.58
C ALA A 98 -1.20 44.56 -23.49
N THR A 99 -0.14 44.00 -24.08
CA THR A 99 0.77 44.71 -25.00
C THR A 99 0.68 44.20 -26.44
N ASP A 100 -0.32 43.36 -26.74
CA ASP A 100 -0.56 42.74 -28.05
C ASP A 100 0.66 41.97 -28.62
N GLN A 101 1.54 41.47 -27.75
CA GLN A 101 2.73 40.70 -28.14
C GLN A 101 2.42 39.21 -28.20
N MET A 102 2.17 38.68 -29.40
CA MET A 102 1.94 37.25 -29.60
C MET A 102 3.22 36.40 -29.53
N SER A 103 4.39 37.00 -29.67
CA SER A 103 5.69 36.32 -29.58
C SER A 103 6.76 37.28 -29.08
N MET A 104 7.68 36.79 -28.24
CA MET A 104 8.76 37.58 -27.66
C MET A 104 10.04 36.74 -27.55
N LYS A 105 11.15 37.25 -28.10
CA LYS A 105 12.47 36.61 -27.98
C LYS A 105 13.30 37.31 -26.91
N LEU A 106 13.75 36.54 -25.94
CA LEU A 106 14.69 36.95 -24.90
C LEU A 106 16.01 36.16 -25.07
N PRO A 107 17.14 36.64 -24.53
CA PRO A 107 18.40 35.90 -24.61
C PRO A 107 18.34 34.48 -24.03
N THR A 108 17.47 34.25 -23.04
CA THR A 108 17.34 32.97 -22.33
C THR A 108 16.08 32.17 -22.68
N ALA A 109 15.13 32.74 -23.42
CA ALA A 109 13.84 32.10 -23.72
C ALA A 109 13.15 32.71 -24.94
N THR A 110 12.35 31.92 -25.65
CA THR A 110 11.37 32.43 -26.61
C THR A 110 9.97 32.14 -26.07
N LEU A 111 9.14 33.17 -25.97
CA LEU A 111 7.77 33.13 -25.51
C LEU A 111 6.84 33.23 -26.73
N SER A 112 5.79 32.42 -26.75
CA SER A 112 4.73 32.53 -27.76
C SER A 112 3.38 32.33 -27.09
N LEU A 113 2.43 33.20 -27.43
CA LEU A 113 1.02 33.02 -27.12
C LEU A 113 0.35 32.33 -28.30
N SER A 114 -0.49 31.36 -27.98
CA SER A 114 -1.36 30.69 -28.94
C SER A 114 -2.77 30.65 -28.38
N LYS A 115 -3.76 30.78 -29.26
CA LYS A 115 -5.15 30.58 -28.85
C LYS A 115 -5.33 29.11 -28.50
N ARG A 116 -5.64 28.82 -27.24
CA ARG A 116 -6.07 27.48 -26.83
C ARG A 116 -7.38 27.15 -27.56
N ALA A 117 -7.49 25.92 -28.06
CA ALA A 117 -8.76 25.44 -28.59
C ALA A 117 -9.85 25.53 -27.50
N PRO A 118 -11.08 25.93 -27.83
CA PRO A 118 -12.19 25.88 -26.89
C PRO A 118 -12.32 24.48 -26.27
N GLY A 119 -12.48 24.42 -24.95
CA GLY A 119 -12.76 23.16 -24.25
C GLY A 119 -14.20 22.73 -24.50
N LEU A 120 -14.44 21.41 -24.53
CA LEU A 120 -15.80 20.87 -24.52
C LEU A 120 -16.43 21.17 -23.16
N ILE A 121 -17.56 21.86 -23.17
CA ILE A 121 -18.41 22.08 -22.00
C ILE A 121 -19.71 21.33 -22.26
N VAL A 122 -19.98 20.32 -21.44
CA VAL A 122 -21.26 19.61 -21.45
C VAL A 122 -22.18 20.33 -20.47
N ILE A 123 -23.28 20.91 -20.99
CA ILE A 123 -24.25 21.67 -20.18
C ILE A 123 -25.32 20.73 -19.65
N ASP A 124 -25.92 19.94 -20.54
CA ASP A 124 -26.84 18.85 -20.23
C ASP A 124 -26.51 17.67 -21.14
N GLU A 125 -26.35 16.50 -20.53
CA GLU A 125 -26.11 15.25 -21.23
C GLU A 125 -27.36 14.77 -21.97
N ALA A 126 -28.57 15.06 -21.48
CA ALA A 126 -29.82 14.63 -22.10
C ALA A 126 -30.04 15.22 -23.51
N ASP A 127 -29.50 16.41 -23.74
CA ASP A 127 -29.59 17.12 -25.03
C ASP A 127 -28.51 16.68 -26.03
N ILE A 128 -27.51 15.87 -25.62
CA ILE A 128 -26.43 15.43 -26.51
C ILE A 128 -26.97 14.34 -27.47
N PRO A 129 -26.88 14.54 -28.79
CA PRO A 129 -27.35 13.55 -29.76
C PRO A 129 -26.68 12.18 -29.61
N ALA A 130 -27.46 11.11 -29.81
CA ALA A 130 -27.03 9.70 -29.73
C ALA A 130 -25.69 9.39 -30.44
N LYS A 131 -25.37 10.09 -31.54
CA LYS A 131 -24.13 9.90 -32.30
C LYS A 131 -22.83 10.21 -31.54
N TYR A 132 -22.89 10.98 -30.45
CA TYR A 132 -21.73 11.30 -29.61
C TYR A 132 -21.57 10.34 -28.43
N TRP A 133 -22.58 9.50 -28.19
CA TRP A 133 -22.56 8.48 -27.16
C TRP A 133 -21.89 7.22 -27.70
N VAL A 134 -20.92 6.71 -26.95
CA VAL A 134 -20.36 5.39 -27.19
C VAL A 134 -21.15 4.44 -26.31
N ASP A 135 -21.91 3.54 -26.93
CA ASP A 135 -22.63 2.48 -26.21
C ASP A 135 -21.61 1.68 -25.40
N GLN A 136 -21.65 1.84 -24.08
CA GLN A 136 -20.83 1.00 -23.22
C GLN A 136 -21.40 -0.42 -23.31
N PRO A 137 -20.60 -1.45 -23.68
CA PRO A 137 -21.03 -2.81 -23.50
C PRO A 137 -21.41 -2.97 -22.03
N ARG A 138 -22.56 -3.61 -21.76
CA ARG A 138 -22.98 -3.89 -20.37
C ARG A 138 -21.76 -4.41 -19.62
N PRO A 139 -21.40 -3.84 -18.46
CA PRO A 139 -20.23 -4.29 -17.72
C PRO A 139 -20.36 -5.80 -17.56
N ALA A 140 -19.29 -6.52 -17.92
CA ALA A 140 -19.29 -7.98 -17.81
C ALA A 140 -19.80 -8.37 -16.42
N PRO A 141 -20.64 -9.41 -16.30
CA PRO A 141 -21.20 -9.82 -15.02
C PRO A 141 -20.06 -9.95 -14.00
N LYS A 142 -20.12 -9.13 -12.95
CA LYS A 142 -19.10 -9.13 -11.91
C LYS A 142 -19.27 -10.41 -11.12
N LEU A 143 -18.23 -11.25 -11.09
CA LEU A 143 -18.20 -12.44 -10.25
C LEU A 143 -18.43 -12.03 -8.80
N ASP A 144 -19.51 -12.52 -8.20
CA ASP A 144 -19.75 -12.36 -6.77
C ASP A 144 -18.82 -13.29 -5.99
N LYS A 145 -17.61 -12.78 -5.73
CA LYS A 145 -16.60 -13.50 -4.97
C LYS A 145 -17.08 -13.85 -3.56
N LYS A 146 -18.00 -13.08 -2.96
CA LYS A 146 -18.48 -13.36 -1.60
C LYS A 146 -19.41 -14.56 -1.59
N ALA A 147 -20.38 -14.59 -2.50
CA ALA A 147 -21.26 -15.76 -2.67
C ALA A 147 -20.44 -17.00 -3.05
N LEU A 148 -19.52 -16.87 -4.01
CA LEU A 148 -18.66 -17.97 -4.43
C LEU A 148 -17.78 -18.53 -3.31
N THR A 149 -17.19 -17.67 -2.47
CA THR A 149 -16.41 -18.11 -1.30
C THR A 149 -17.30 -18.70 -0.20
N ALA A 150 -18.55 -18.23 -0.05
CA ALA A 150 -19.50 -18.81 0.89
C ALA A 150 -19.88 -20.25 0.48
N ASP A 151 -20.24 -20.44 -0.79
CA ASP A 151 -20.62 -21.75 -1.33
C ASP A 151 -19.46 -22.74 -1.25
N LEU A 152 -18.21 -22.31 -1.54
CA LEU A 152 -17.03 -23.16 -1.44
C LEU A 152 -16.62 -23.52 0.01
N ARG A 153 -17.17 -22.84 1.02
CA ARG A 153 -16.87 -23.11 2.44
C ARG A 153 -17.83 -24.11 3.08
N GLU A 154 -18.93 -24.48 2.42
CA GLU A 154 -19.87 -25.46 2.95
C GLU A 154 -19.26 -26.87 2.94
N GLU A 155 -19.45 -27.65 4.02
CA GLU A 155 -18.85 -28.99 4.17
C GLU A 155 -19.25 -30.00 3.08
N ASN A 156 -20.35 -29.74 2.36
CA ASN A 156 -20.85 -30.55 1.25
C ASN A 156 -20.94 -29.76 -0.07
N ALA A 157 -20.08 -28.75 -0.25
CA ALA A 157 -20.07 -27.94 -1.47
C ALA A 157 -19.79 -28.79 -2.71
N ALA A 158 -20.71 -28.74 -3.69
CA ALA A 158 -20.45 -29.31 -5.01
C ALA A 158 -19.24 -28.58 -5.64
N PRO A 159 -18.30 -29.30 -6.29
CA PRO A 159 -17.12 -28.66 -6.88
C PRO A 159 -17.55 -27.64 -7.93
N ILE A 160 -17.18 -26.37 -7.72
CA ILE A 160 -17.48 -25.27 -8.64
C ILE A 160 -16.35 -25.18 -9.68
N PRO A 161 -16.59 -25.47 -10.97
CA PRO A 161 -15.56 -25.41 -11.99
C PRO A 161 -14.95 -23.99 -12.08
N GLY A 162 -13.63 -23.88 -11.94
CA GLY A 162 -12.90 -22.63 -12.05
C GLY A 162 -12.70 -21.83 -10.76
N ALA A 163 -13.09 -22.37 -9.59
CA ALA A 163 -12.83 -21.74 -8.29
C ALA A 163 -12.51 -22.78 -7.21
N THR A 164 -11.44 -22.54 -6.46
CA THR A 164 -11.02 -23.38 -5.32
C THR A 164 -10.53 -22.48 -4.18
N LEU A 165 -10.67 -22.95 -2.94
CA LEU A 165 -10.01 -22.32 -1.80
C LEU A 165 -8.55 -22.78 -1.74
N ASP A 166 -7.67 -21.91 -1.26
CA ASP A 166 -6.32 -22.32 -0.89
C ASP A 166 -6.34 -23.02 0.48
N ASN A 167 -5.20 -23.59 0.88
CA ASN A 167 -5.07 -24.29 2.16
C ASN A 167 -5.06 -23.35 3.37
N GLY A 168 -5.33 -22.05 3.17
CA GLY A 168 -5.12 -21.01 4.17
C GLY A 168 -3.65 -20.87 4.57
N SER A 169 -3.34 -19.76 5.23
CA SER A 169 -2.05 -19.55 5.89
C SER A 169 -2.28 -18.90 7.25
N PHE A 170 -1.28 -18.97 8.12
CA PHE A 170 -1.33 -18.30 9.41
C PHE A 170 -1.12 -16.80 9.22
N SER A 171 -1.98 -15.99 9.84
CA SER A 171 -1.80 -14.54 9.95
C SER A 171 -1.37 -14.16 11.36
N LEU A 172 -0.29 -13.38 11.48
CA LEU A 172 0.12 -12.80 12.76
C LEU A 172 -0.68 -11.53 13.05
N THR A 173 -1.28 -11.45 14.24
CA THR A 173 -1.89 -10.21 14.77
C THR A 173 -1.11 -9.79 16.00
N VAL A 174 -0.49 -8.61 15.96
CA VAL A 174 0.23 -8.03 17.12
C VAL A 174 -0.63 -6.91 17.70
N ARG A 175 -1.06 -7.05 18.96
CA ARG A 175 -1.76 -5.99 19.71
C ARG A 175 -0.86 -5.51 20.83
N ARG A 176 -0.55 -4.22 20.83
CA ARG A 176 0.33 -3.58 21.82
C ARG A 176 -0.52 -2.66 22.72
N LYS A 177 -0.07 -2.46 23.96
CA LYS A 177 -0.75 -1.61 24.94
C LYS A 177 -0.51 -0.13 24.66
#